data_AF-A0AAN8Q885-F1
#
_entry.id   AF-A0AAN8Q885-F1
#
_cell.length_a   1.000
_cell.length_b   1.000
_cell.length_c   1.000
_cell.angle_alpha   90.00
_cell.angle_beta   90.00
_cell.angle_gamma   90.00
#
_symmetry.space_group_name_H-M   'P 1'
#
loop_
_entity.id
_entity.type
_entity.pdbx_description
1 polymer ?
#
loop_
_entity_poly.entity_id
_entity_poly.type
_entity_poly.pdbx_seq_one_letter_code
_entity_poly.pdbx_strand_id
1 'polypeptide(L)'
;MLDESDLHLPTITPPTRNPELEARVQKLRNEQANREYKEMTRNVNLSERCKTDTFGEEIKSLNRQMIAVFNFIVTVGAGFAFGYKTVEYSVGYSLPMQMMCGLIFGTLVFFADLYFLLKHTA
;
A
#
# COMPACT_ATOMS: atom_id res chain seq x y z
N MET A 1 3.53 -74.76 13.77
CA MET A 1 4.18 -74.87 12.45
C MET A 1 3.44 -73.92 11.50
N LEU A 2 4.00 -72.72 11.31
CA LEU A 2 3.56 -71.73 10.32
C LEU A 2 4.86 -71.13 9.79
N ASP A 3 5.57 -71.89 8.95
CA ASP A 3 6.94 -71.54 8.53
C ASP A 3 7.08 -71.32 7.02
N GLU A 4 6.00 -71.24 6.25
CA GLU A 4 6.14 -71.26 4.79
C GLU A 4 5.00 -70.56 4.05
N SER A 5 4.81 -69.28 4.34
CA SER A 5 3.98 -68.42 3.48
C SER A 5 4.85 -67.27 2.97
N ASP A 6 5.49 -67.52 1.83
CA ASP A 6 6.33 -66.53 1.15
C ASP A 6 5.46 -65.46 0.50
N LEU A 7 5.61 -64.22 0.96
CA LEU A 7 4.78 -63.10 0.56
C LEU A 7 5.25 -62.57 -0.81
N HIS A 8 4.72 -63.13 -1.89
CA HIS A 8 4.98 -62.62 -3.24
C HIS A 8 4.24 -61.28 -3.45
N LEU A 9 4.93 -60.16 -3.23
CA LEU A 9 4.44 -58.86 -3.67
C LEU A 9 4.51 -58.79 -5.21
N PRO A 10 3.42 -58.44 -5.92
CA PRO A 10 3.48 -58.20 -7.34
C PRO A 10 4.41 -57.01 -7.60
N THR A 11 5.44 -57.21 -8.43
CA THR A 11 6.32 -56.13 -8.90
C THR A 11 5.50 -55.17 -9.73
N ILE A 12 5.07 -54.07 -9.11
CA ILE A 12 4.37 -52.97 -9.81
C ILE A 12 5.36 -52.37 -10.80
N THR A 13 5.12 -52.59 -12.09
CA THR A 13 5.87 -51.91 -13.15
C THR A 13 5.44 -50.44 -13.16
N PRO A 14 6.36 -49.48 -12.93
CA PRO A 14 6.00 -48.08 -12.99
C PRO A 14 5.54 -47.75 -14.42
N PRO A 15 4.43 -47.02 -14.59
CA PRO A 15 3.96 -46.62 -15.90
C PRO A 15 5.01 -45.76 -16.60
N THR A 16 5.18 -45.95 -17.91
CA THR A 16 6.09 -45.15 -18.73
C THR A 16 5.76 -43.68 -18.58
N ARG A 17 6.75 -42.88 -18.17
CA ARG A 17 6.55 -41.45 -17.95
C ARG A 17 6.22 -40.77 -19.28
N ASN A 18 5.13 -40.01 -19.27
CA ASN A 18 4.72 -39.23 -20.43
C ASN A 18 5.70 -38.04 -20.61
N PRO A 19 6.36 -37.90 -21.77
CA PRO A 19 7.36 -36.85 -22.01
C PRO A 19 6.80 -35.43 -21.83
N GLU A 20 5.51 -35.21 -22.12
CA GLU A 20 4.88 -33.90 -21.91
C GLU A 20 4.75 -33.54 -20.43
N LEU A 21 4.46 -34.53 -19.57
CA LEU A 21 4.34 -34.32 -18.13
C LEU A 21 5.71 -34.09 -17.50
N GLU A 22 6.74 -34.80 -17.95
CA GLU A 22 8.12 -34.57 -17.51
C GLU A 22 8.60 -33.15 -17.87
N ALA A 23 8.32 -32.69 -19.10
CA ALA A 23 8.66 -31.33 -19.51
C ALA A 23 7.99 -30.27 -18.62
N ARG A 24 6.72 -30.47 -18.25
CA ARG A 24 5.98 -29.58 -17.33
C ARG A 24 6.59 -29.61 -15.92
N VAL A 25 6.90 -30.79 -15.41
CA VAL A 25 7.52 -30.95 -14.09
C VAL A 25 8.89 -30.27 -14.05
N GLN A 26 9.68 -30.42 -15.11
CA GLN A 26 10.99 -29.77 -15.21
C GLN A 26 10.86 -28.24 -15.23
N LYS A 27 9.89 -27.71 -15.98
CA LYS A 27 9.58 -26.27 -15.97
C LYS A 27 9.21 -25.77 -14.56
N LEU A 28 8.29 -26.45 -13.88
CA LEU A 28 7.87 -26.10 -12.52
C LEU A 28 9.02 -26.17 -11.51
N ARG A 29 9.89 -27.20 -11.61
CA ARG A 29 11.10 -27.30 -10.78
C ARG A 29 12.05 -26.14 -11.01
N ASN A 30 12.26 -25.75 -12.26
CA ASN A 30 13.12 -24.60 -12.60
C ASN A 30 12.53 -23.29 -12.05
N GLU A 31 11.21 -23.10 -12.13
CA GLU A 31 10.52 -21.93 -11.56
C GLU A 31 10.67 -21.87 -10.03
N GLN A 32 10.48 -23.00 -9.34
CA GLN A 32 10.69 -23.10 -7.88
C GLN A 32 12.13 -22.81 -7.49
N ALA A 33 13.10 -23.44 -8.17
CA ALA A 33 14.53 -23.23 -7.92
C ALA A 33 14.92 -21.77 -8.14
N ASN A 34 14.38 -21.11 -9.16
CA ASN A 34 14.64 -19.69 -9.41
C ASN A 34 14.05 -18.79 -8.31
N ARG A 35 12.86 -19.13 -7.79
CA ARG A 35 12.25 -18.42 -6.66
C ARG A 35 13.10 -18.57 -5.39
N GLU A 36 13.53 -19.79 -5.06
CA GLU A 36 14.42 -20.05 -3.93
C GLU A 36 15.77 -19.34 -4.08
N TYR A 37 16.35 -19.35 -5.28
CA TYR A 37 17.57 -18.62 -5.59
C TYR A 37 17.41 -17.11 -5.37
N LYS A 38 16.28 -16.53 -5.81
CA LYS A 38 15.99 -15.11 -5.59
C LYS A 38 15.84 -14.77 -4.11
N GLU A 39 15.18 -15.63 -3.32
CA GLU A 39 15.08 -15.45 -1.88
C GLU A 39 16.45 -15.55 -1.18
N MET A 40 17.28 -16.53 -1.57
CA MET A 40 18.64 -16.68 -1.04
C MET A 40 19.54 -15.48 -1.37
N THR A 41 19.42 -14.92 -2.57
CA THR A 41 20.26 -13.80 -3.05
C THR A 41 19.69 -12.43 -2.73
N ARG A 42 18.49 -12.33 -2.15
CA ARG A 42 17.79 -11.07 -1.83
C ARG A 42 18.64 -10.09 -1.00
N ASN A 43 19.48 -10.61 -0.10
CA ASN A 43 20.31 -9.80 0.78
C ASN A 43 21.60 -9.29 0.11
N VAL A 44 22.03 -9.92 -0.99
CA VAL A 44 23.28 -9.63 -1.68
C VAL A 44 23.04 -8.75 -2.91
N ASN A 45 21.83 -8.80 -3.47
CA ASN A 45 21.45 -8.08 -4.67
C ASN A 45 21.13 -6.60 -4.37
N LEU A 46 22.17 -5.79 -4.10
CA LEU A 46 22.05 -4.35 -3.83
C LEU A 46 21.31 -3.59 -4.97
N SER A 47 21.42 -4.05 -6.22
CA SER A 47 20.77 -3.43 -7.38
C SER A 47 19.24 -3.58 -7.38
N GLU A 48 18.72 -4.77 -7.08
CA GLU A 48 17.27 -4.97 -6.93
C GLU A 48 16.75 -4.27 -5.69
N ARG A 49 17.49 -4.34 -4.56
CA ARG A 49 17.13 -3.66 -3.32
C ARG A 49 17.02 -2.16 -3.50
N CYS A 50 17.97 -1.54 -4.18
CA CYS A 50 17.93 -0.11 -4.48
C CYS A 50 16.68 0.24 -5.31
N LYS A 51 16.31 -0.54 -6.32
CA LYS A 51 15.10 -0.29 -7.12
C LYS A 51 13.80 -0.47 -6.33
N THR A 52 13.70 -1.51 -5.49
CA THR A 52 12.52 -1.72 -4.65
C THR A 52 12.41 -0.70 -3.52
N ASP A 53 13.55 -0.30 -2.93
CA ASP A 53 13.59 0.73 -1.89
C ASP A 53 13.24 2.09 -2.51
N THR A 54 13.75 2.45 -3.69
CA THR A 54 13.36 3.69 -4.39
C THR A 54 11.85 3.73 -4.66
N PHE A 55 11.24 2.64 -5.15
CA PHE A 55 9.80 2.61 -5.41
C PHE A 55 8.98 2.65 -4.10
N GLY A 56 9.43 1.98 -3.04
CA GLY A 56 8.79 2.02 -1.73
C GLY A 56 8.89 3.40 -1.06
N GLU A 57 10.04 4.06 -1.20
CA GLU A 57 10.28 5.41 -0.70
C GLU A 57 9.48 6.45 -1.48
N GLU A 58 9.39 6.32 -2.81
CA GLU A 58 8.51 7.14 -3.65
C GLU A 58 7.05 7.00 -3.21
N ILE A 59 6.52 5.79 -3.04
CA ILE A 59 5.15 5.57 -2.56
C ILE A 59 4.94 6.14 -1.15
N LYS A 60 5.92 6.00 -0.26
CA LYS A 60 5.85 6.57 1.09
C LYS A 60 5.83 8.10 1.05
N SER A 61 6.61 8.71 0.17
CA SER A 61 6.63 10.16 -0.02
C SER A 61 5.30 10.70 -0.57
N LEU A 62 4.70 9.98 -1.52
CA LEU A 62 3.38 10.30 -2.08
C LEU A 62 2.29 10.19 -1.01
N ASN A 63 2.29 9.14 -0.20
CA ASN A 63 1.33 8.99 0.89
C ASN A 63 1.41 10.16 1.88
N ARG A 64 2.63 10.60 2.21
CA ARG A 64 2.84 11.75 3.08
C ARG A 64 2.28 13.05 2.48
N GLN A 65 2.47 13.29 1.19
CA GLN A 65 1.88 14.45 0.51
C GLN A 65 0.36 14.38 0.46
N MET A 66 -0.21 13.21 0.14
CA MET A 66 -1.66 12.99 0.15
C MET A 66 -2.28 13.28 1.51
N ILE A 67 -1.63 12.82 2.60
CA ILE A 67 -2.06 13.10 3.97
C ILE A 67 -2.02 14.61 4.28
N ALA A 68 -0.99 15.32 3.80
CA ALA A 68 -0.88 16.77 3.98
C ALA A 68 -1.99 17.54 3.25
N VAL A 69 -2.30 17.16 2.01
CA VAL A 69 -3.42 17.75 1.24
C VAL A 69 -4.76 17.46 1.91
N PHE A 70 -4.94 16.24 2.42
CA PHE A 70 -6.15 15.90 3.17
C PHE A 70 -6.29 16.75 4.43
N ASN A 71 -5.20 16.89 5.21
CA ASN A 71 -5.19 17.71 6.41
C ASN A 71 -5.56 19.17 6.11
N PHE A 72 -4.98 19.73 5.04
CA PHE A 72 -5.30 21.07 4.53
C PHE A 72 -6.81 21.27 4.24
N ILE A 73 -7.44 20.31 3.56
CA ILE A 73 -8.87 20.41 3.26
C ILE A 73 -9.69 20.36 4.56
N VAL A 74 -9.29 19.51 5.50
CA VAL A 74 -9.95 19.38 6.81
C VAL A 74 -9.83 20.65 7.63
N THR A 75 -8.64 21.27 7.72
CA THR A 75 -8.44 22.52 8.48
C THR A 75 -9.16 23.70 7.86
N VAL A 76 -9.11 23.87 6.54
CA VAL A 76 -9.87 24.94 5.85
C VAL A 76 -11.38 24.76 6.05
N GLY A 77 -11.87 23.53 5.90
CA GLY A 77 -13.28 23.21 6.15
C GLY A 77 -13.69 23.44 7.61
N ALA A 78 -12.83 23.07 8.57
CA ALA A 78 -13.05 23.31 9.98
C ALA A 78 -13.05 24.82 10.31
N GLY A 79 -12.14 25.60 9.74
CA GLY A 79 -12.09 27.06 9.93
C GLY A 79 -13.34 27.75 9.39
N PHE A 80 -13.81 27.34 8.21
CA PHE A 80 -15.07 27.83 7.64
C PHE A 80 -16.28 27.45 8.51
N ALA A 81 -16.40 26.17 8.88
CA ALA A 81 -17.49 25.67 9.71
C ALA A 81 -17.51 26.35 11.09
N PHE A 82 -16.33 26.59 11.66
CA PHE A 82 -16.17 27.31 12.91
C PHE A 82 -16.62 28.77 12.77
N GLY A 83 -16.19 29.49 11.74
CA GLY A 83 -16.63 30.87 11.50
C GLY A 83 -18.15 30.97 11.28
N TYR A 84 -18.73 30.02 10.54
CA TYR A 84 -20.17 29.92 10.30
C TYR A 84 -20.96 29.64 11.60
N LYS A 85 -20.58 28.60 12.34
CA LYS A 85 -21.28 28.20 13.58
C LYS A 85 -21.10 29.19 14.71
N THR A 86 -19.94 29.84 14.81
CA THR A 86 -19.67 30.87 15.83
C THR A 86 -20.68 32.02 15.76
N VAL A 87 -21.03 32.47 14.54
CA VAL A 87 -22.02 33.55 14.36
C VAL A 87 -23.42 33.09 14.71
N GLU A 88 -23.79 31.85 14.36
CA GLU A 88 -25.08 31.24 14.72
C GLU A 88 -25.28 31.22 16.25
N TYR A 89 -24.25 30.85 17.00
CA TYR A 89 -24.29 30.82 18.47
C TYR A 89 -24.25 32.21 19.11
N SER A 90 -23.55 33.18 18.53
CA SER A 90 -23.31 34.48 19.18
C SER A 90 -24.39 35.53 18.90
N VAL A 91 -24.87 35.65 17.66
CA VAL A 91 -25.71 36.79 17.21
C VAL A 91 -27.10 36.35 16.77
N GLY A 92 -27.28 35.06 16.48
CA GLY A 92 -28.53 34.47 16.00
C GLY A 92 -28.50 34.11 14.51
N TYR A 93 -29.67 33.73 13.97
CA TYR A 93 -29.76 33.19 12.61
C TYR A 93 -29.75 34.30 11.55
N SER A 94 -28.56 34.60 11.02
CA SER A 94 -28.37 35.51 9.89
C SER A 94 -27.42 34.88 8.87
N LEU A 95 -28.00 34.24 7.86
CA LEU A 95 -27.27 33.59 6.76
C LEU A 95 -26.14 34.45 6.16
N PRO A 96 -26.35 35.74 5.80
CA PRO A 96 -25.28 36.52 5.17
C PRO A 96 -24.10 36.78 6.12
N MET A 97 -24.35 37.04 7.41
CA MET A 97 -23.32 37.28 8.41
C MET A 97 -22.50 36.00 8.69
N GLN A 98 -23.18 34.85 8.79
CA GLN A 98 -22.54 33.55 8.99
C GLN A 98 -21.61 33.19 7.83
N MET A 99 -22.07 33.39 6.59
CA MET A 99 -21.28 33.13 5.39
C MET A 99 -20.07 34.06 5.28
N MET A 100 -20.24 35.36 5.56
CA MET A 100 -19.13 36.32 5.55
C MET A 100 -18.06 35.97 6.59
N CYS A 101 -18.46 35.65 7.82
CA CYS A 101 -17.54 35.29 8.88
C CYS A 101 -16.83 33.96 8.59
N GLY A 102 -17.57 32.96 8.13
CA GLY A 102 -17.03 31.68 7.66
C GLY A 102 -15.99 31.86 6.55
N LEU A 103 -16.26 32.72 5.57
CA LEU A 103 -15.32 33.05 4.49
C LEU A 103 -14.05 33.74 4.99
N ILE A 104 -14.16 34.68 5.93
CA ILE A 104 -12.99 35.37 6.51
C ILE A 104 -12.10 34.37 7.26
N PHE A 105 -12.66 33.55 8.13
CA PHE A 105 -11.89 32.53 8.84
C PHE A 105 -11.32 31.46 7.90
N GLY A 106 -12.13 30.99 6.94
CA GLY A 106 -11.70 30.01 5.94
C GLY A 106 -10.55 30.52 5.08
N THR A 107 -10.59 31.78 4.65
CA THR A 107 -9.50 32.38 3.85
C THR A 107 -8.22 32.58 4.66
N LEU A 108 -8.30 33.01 5.93
CA LEU A 108 -7.14 33.11 6.81
C LEU A 108 -6.46 31.75 7.02
N VAL A 109 -7.24 30.72 7.34
CA VAL A 109 -6.72 29.35 7.51
C VAL A 109 -6.14 28.82 6.19
N PHE A 110 -6.82 29.08 5.06
CA PHE A 110 -6.33 28.72 3.74
C PHE A 110 -4.95 29.32 3.45
N PHE A 111 -4.75 30.62 3.71
CA PHE A 111 -3.44 31.25 3.50
C PHE A 111 -2.37 30.73 4.46
N ALA A 112 -2.74 30.48 5.72
CA ALA A 112 -1.81 29.91 6.70
C ALA A 112 -1.34 28.52 6.28
N ASP A 113 -2.27 27.61 5.94
CA ASP A 113 -1.91 26.25 5.57
C ASP A 113 -1.31 26.16 4.18
N LEU A 114 -1.72 27.00 3.23
CA LEU A 114 -1.07 27.09 1.90
C LEU A 114 0.39 27.48 2.02
N TYR A 115 0.71 28.44 2.91
CA TYR A 115 2.09 28.81 3.19
C TYR A 115 2.87 27.62 3.76
N PHE A 116 2.31 26.88 4.72
CA PHE A 116 2.95 25.68 5.28
C PHE A 116 3.13 24.59 4.23
N LEU A 117 2.14 24.36 3.35
CA LEU A 117 2.21 23.35 2.30
C LEU A 117 3.31 23.68 1.28
N LEU A 118 3.38 24.94 0.81
CA LEU A 118 4.45 25.40 -0.07
C LEU A 118 5.82 25.30 0.59
N LYS A 119 5.94 25.72 1.85
CA LYS A 119 7.18 25.65 2.64
C LYS A 119 7.66 24.22 2.88
N HIS A 120 6.74 23.26 3.00
CA HIS A 120 7.09 21.87 3.31
C HIS A 120 7.33 21.01 2.05
N THR A 121 6.92 21.51 0.88
CA THR A 121 7.10 20.86 -0.43
C THR A 121 8.34 21.37 -1.17
N ALA A 122 8.82 22.59 -0.86
CA ALA A 122 10.10 23.15 -1.33
C ALA A 122 11.26 22.78 -0.40
#